data_AF-A0A1A8KJE7-F1
#
_entry.id   AF-A0A1A8KJE7-F1
#
_cell.length_a   1.000
_cell.length_b   1.000
_cell.length_c   1.000
_cell.angle_alpha   90.00
_cell.angle_beta   90.00
_cell.angle_gamma   90.00
#
_symmetry.space_group_name_H-M   'P 1'
#
loop_
_entity.id
_entity.type
_entity.pdbx_description
1 polymer ?
#
loop_
_entity_poly.entity_id
_entity_poly.type
_entity_poly.pdbx_seq_one_letter_code
_entity_poly.pdbx_strand_id
1 'polypeptide(L)' 'PSRPQHLRRSVALCIAAYQEDPDYLRKCLRSIRRISFPGLKVVLVVDGNRPEDRYMMDIFQEVMGGAEQAGSMV' A
#
# COMPACT_ATOMS: atom_id res chain seq x y z
N PRO A 1 36.51 -10.35 2.06
CA PRO A 1 35.09 -10.66 1.78
C PRO A 1 34.16 -9.63 2.45
N SER A 2 33.72 -8.64 1.69
CA SER A 2 32.76 -7.61 2.11
C SER A 2 31.41 -8.26 2.39
N ARG A 3 31.03 -8.38 3.67
CA ARG A 3 29.69 -8.82 4.09
C ARG A 3 28.66 -7.87 3.45
N PRO A 4 27.59 -8.35 2.78
CA PRO A 4 26.58 -7.47 2.20
C PRO A 4 26.02 -6.62 3.34
N GLN A 5 26.30 -5.32 3.29
CA GLN A 5 25.80 -4.38 4.26
C GLN A 5 24.29 -4.35 4.10
N HIS A 6 23.58 -4.86 5.09
CA HIS A 6 22.13 -4.80 5.16
C HIS A 6 21.73 -3.33 5.07
N LEU A 7 21.27 -2.90 3.89
CA LEU A 7 20.87 -1.52 3.67
C LEU A 7 19.70 -1.23 4.61
N ARG A 8 19.95 -0.51 5.71
CA ARG A 8 18.92 0.02 6.63
C ARG A 8 18.14 1.17 5.98
N ARG A 9 17.86 1.09 4.68
CA ARG A 9 17.17 2.13 3.92
C ARG A 9 15.72 1.73 3.82
N SER A 10 14.84 2.56 4.37
CA SER A 10 13.41 2.43 4.18
C SER A 10 13.03 2.96 2.80
N VAL A 11 12.03 2.33 2.19
CA VAL A 11 11.45 2.75 0.91
C VAL A 11 9.96 2.93 1.11
N ALA A 12 9.40 4.02 0.59
CA ALA A 12 7.96 4.23 0.52
C ALA A 12 7.50 4.06 -0.93
N LEU A 13 6.47 3.24 -1.14
CA LEU A 13 5.76 3.09 -2.40
C LEU A 13 4.42 3.81 -2.28
N CYS A 14 4.28 4.93 -2.98
CA CYS A 14 3.05 5.71 -3.02
C CYS A 14 2.22 5.34 -4.25
N ILE A 15 0.92 5.14 -4.04
CA ILE A 15 -0.07 4.84 -5.08
C ILE A 15 -1.13 5.91 -4.96
N ALA A 16 -1.37 6.69 -6.01
CA ALA A 16 -2.55 7.55 -6.09
C ALA A 16 -3.60 6.82 -6.91
N ALA A 17 -4.83 6.75 -6.41
CA ALA A 17 -5.94 6.05 -7.05
C ALA A 17 -7.18 6.94 -7.06
N TYR A 18 -7.84 7.03 -8.21
CA TYR A 18 -9.09 7.76 -8.39
C TYR A 18 -10.02 6.96 -9.31
N GLN A 19 -11.20 6.61 -8.81
CA GLN A 19 -12.19 5.79 -9.53
C GLN A 19 -11.59 4.54 -10.21
N GLU A 20 -10.60 3.91 -9.54
CA GLU A 20 -9.92 2.72 -10.05
C GLU A 20 -10.85 1.52 -10.06
N ASP A 21 -10.68 0.63 -11.03
CA ASP A 21 -11.40 -0.65 -11.03
C ASP A 21 -11.06 -1.45 -9.74
N PRO A 22 -12.05 -1.88 -8.95
CA PRO A 22 -11.83 -2.58 -7.69
C PRO A 22 -10.96 -3.84 -7.82
N ASP A 23 -11.11 -4.59 -8.91
CA ASP A 23 -10.36 -5.82 -9.12
C ASP A 23 -8.92 -5.55 -9.54
N TYR A 24 -8.69 -4.47 -10.30
CA TYR A 24 -7.33 -4.02 -10.61
C TYR A 24 -6.61 -3.47 -9.38
N LEU A 25 -7.29 -2.69 -8.53
CA LEU A 25 -6.71 -2.22 -7.27
C LEU A 25 -6.33 -3.40 -6.36
N ARG A 26 -7.19 -4.41 -6.22
CA ARG A 26 -6.88 -5.64 -5.47
C ARG A 26 -5.66 -6.37 -6.05
N LYS A 27 -5.61 -6.56 -7.37
CA LYS A 27 -4.48 -7.22 -8.04
C LYS A 27 -3.17 -6.44 -7.83
N CYS A 28 -3.22 -5.11 -7.93
CA CYS A 28 -2.07 -4.22 -7.68
C CYS A 28 -1.55 -4.39 -6.26
N LEU A 29 -2.41 -4.23 -5.25
CA LEU A 29 -2.03 -4.33 -3.84
C LEU A 29 -1.54 -5.73 -3.47
N ARG A 30 -2.15 -6.80 -4.01
CA ARG A 30 -1.68 -8.18 -3.84
C ARG A 30 -0.30 -8.41 -4.46
N SER A 31 0.00 -7.74 -5.58
CA SER A 31 1.33 -7.77 -6.18
C SER A 31 2.36 -7.09 -5.27
N ILE A 32 2.03 -5.91 -4.75
CA ILE A 32 2.89 -5.13 -3.86
C ILE A 32 3.17 -5.89 -2.55
N ARG A 33 2.16 -6.54 -1.96
CA ARG A 33 2.32 -7.34 -0.73
C ARG A 33 3.33 -8.48 -0.87
N ARG A 34 3.62 -8.94 -2.09
CA ARG A 34 4.65 -9.98 -2.35
C ARG A 34 6.06 -9.41 -2.49
N ILE A 35 6.25 -8.09 -2.50
CA ILE A 35 7.57 -7.48 -2.59
C ILE A 35 8.31 -7.74 -1.29
N SER A 36 9.36 -8.58 -1.36
CA SER A 36 10.27 -8.83 -0.25
C SER A 36 11.34 -7.74 -0.20
N PHE A 37 10.98 -6.60 0.40
CA PHE A 37 11.92 -5.52 0.67
C PHE A 37 11.81 -5.10 2.14
N PRO A 38 12.85 -5.36 2.97
CA PRO A 38 12.84 -4.98 4.38
C PRO A 38 12.59 -3.48 4.56
N GLY A 39 11.57 -3.12 5.34
CA GLY A 39 11.26 -1.71 5.60
C GLY A 39 10.53 -0.99 4.47
N LEU A 40 9.91 -1.72 3.52
CA LEU A 40 8.96 -1.16 2.57
C LEU A 40 7.71 -0.64 3.31
N LYS A 41 7.31 0.59 2.99
CA LYS A 41 6.06 1.22 3.42
C LYS A 41 5.20 1.43 2.20
N VAL A 42 3.91 1.14 2.27
CA VAL A 42 2.98 1.37 1.17
C VAL A 42 1.99 2.43 1.61
N VAL A 43 1.80 3.44 0.78
CA VAL A 43 0.87 4.55 1.00
C VAL A 43 -0.12 4.57 -0.16
N LEU A 44 -1.40 4.39 0.12
CA LEU A 44 -2.47 4.60 -0.85
C LEU A 44 -3.09 5.98 -0.59
N VAL A 45 -3.10 6.82 -1.62
CA VAL A 45 -3.79 8.11 -1.66
C VAL A 45 -5.07 7.90 -2.46
N VAL A 46 -6.20 8.10 -1.80
CA VAL A 46 -7.50 8.18 -2.48
C VAL A 46 -7.65 9.61 -3.00
N ASP A 47 -7.47 9.80 -4.31
CA ASP A 47 -7.53 11.10 -4.99
C ASP A 47 -8.99 11.48 -5.37
N GLY A 48 -9.91 11.18 -4.46
CA GLY A 48 -11.35 11.44 -4.55
C GLY A 48 -11.92 11.74 -3.17
N ASN A 49 -13.03 12.46 -3.09
CA ASN A 49 -13.63 12.90 -1.82
C ASN A 49 -15.08 12.45 -1.62
N ARG A 50 -15.62 11.68 -2.57
CA ARG A 50 -17.01 11.25 -2.51
C ARG A 50 -17.13 10.03 -1.60
N PRO A 51 -18.30 9.81 -0.97
CA PRO A 51 -18.54 8.58 -0.21
C PRO A 51 -18.28 7.32 -1.04
N GLU A 52 -18.55 7.39 -2.35
CA GLU A 52 -18.31 6.33 -3.31
C GLU A 52 -16.82 5.99 -3.51
N ASP A 53 -15.87 6.86 -3.14
CA ASP A 53 -14.42 6.62 -3.29
C ASP A 53 -13.84 5.79 -2.12
N ARG A 54 -14.61 5.59 -1.04
CA ARG A 54 -14.15 4.92 0.19
C ARG A 54 -13.80 3.44 0.00
N TYR A 55 -14.36 2.78 -1.02
CA TYR A 55 -14.05 1.36 -1.30
C TYR A 55 -12.55 1.13 -1.54
N MET A 56 -11.81 2.13 -2.05
CA MET A 56 -10.36 2.00 -2.27
C MET A 56 -9.61 1.85 -0.94
N MET A 57 -10.07 2.53 0.11
CA MET A 57 -9.55 2.37 1.48
C MET A 57 -9.93 1.00 2.04
N ASP A 58 -11.17 0.57 1.86
CA ASP A 58 -11.64 -0.74 2.34
C ASP A 58 -10.81 -1.87 1.70
N ILE A 59 -10.55 -1.79 0.40
CA ILE A 59 -9.68 -2.73 -0.34
C ILE A 59 -8.24 -2.69 0.18
N PHE A 60 -7.71 -1.51 0.49
CA PHE A 60 -6.37 -1.39 1.06
C PHE A 60 -6.25 -2.12 2.40
N GLN A 61 -7.21 -1.90 3.30
CA GLN A 61 -7.25 -2.56 4.61
C GLN A 61 -7.46 -4.07 4.48
N GLU A 62 -8.33 -4.51 3.54
CA GLU A 62 -8.56 -5.92 3.20
C GLU A 62 -7.25 -6.62 2.78
N VAL A 63 -6.47 -5.99 1.89
CA VAL A 63 -5.29 -6.63 1.28
C VAL A 63 -4.04 -6.51 2.14
N MET A 64 -3.79 -5.34 2.76
CA MET A 64 -2.56 -5.05 3.51
C MET A 64 -2.63 -5.52 4.98
N GLY A 65 -3.79 -5.96 5.46
CA GLY A 65 -4.04 -6.29 6.85
C GLY A 65 -4.59 -5.06 7.59
N GLY A 66 -5.65 -5.26 8.37
CA GLY A 66 -6.44 -4.20 9.01
C GLY A 66 -5.65 -3.24 9.91
N ALA A 67 -6.37 -2.32 10.56
CA ALA A 67 -5.87 -1.11 11.24
C ALA A 67 -4.64 -1.26 12.18
N GLU A 68 -4.31 -2.47 12.64
CA GLU A 68 -3.09 -2.76 13.41
C GLU A 68 -1.79 -2.65 12.58
N GLN A 69 -1.85 -2.75 11.24
CA GLN A 69 -0.69 -2.61 10.34
C GLN A 69 -0.82 -1.48 9.30
N ALA A 70 -2.04 -1.05 9.00
CA ALA A 70 -2.31 0.15 8.20
C ALA A 70 -2.27 1.39 9.12
N GLY A 71 -1.12 2.06 9.18
CA GLY A 71 -0.94 3.27 9.99
C GLY A 71 -1.87 4.42 9.61
N SER A 72 -1.99 5.38 10.55
CA SER A 72 -2.94 6.49 10.61
C SER A 72 -3.37 7.11 9.27
N MET A 73 -4.69 7.26 9.14
CA MET A 73 -5.34 8.20 8.22
C MET A 73 -5.00 9.63 8.67
N VAL A 74 -4.56 10.48 7.74
CA VAL A 74 -4.39 11.93 7.94
C VAL A 74 -5.37 12.69 7.07
#